data_AF-A0A7I7MMA5-F1
#
_entry.id   AF-A0A7I7MMA5-F1
#
_cell.length_a   1.000
_cell.length_b   1.000
_cell.length_c   1.000
_cell.angle_alpha   90.00
_cell.angle_beta   90.00
_cell.angle_gamma   90.00
#
_symmetry.space_group_name_H-M   'P 1'
#
loop_
_entity.id
_entity.type
_entity.pdbx_description
1 polymer ?
#
loop_
_entity_poly.entity_id
_entity_poly.type
_entity_poly.pdbx_seq_one_letter_code
_entity_poly.pdbx_strand_id
1 'polypeptide(L)'
;MFRELLVAAAITGATIGAAPVAGADNGHYEGDVPGMNYDASLGAPCSSWERFIFGRGPSGQAEACHFPPPNQFPPADTGYWVISYPLYGVQQVGAKCPGPQAAAQSPDGLPMLCLGAQGWQPGWFTGAGFFPPEP
;
A
#
# COMPACT_ATOMS: atom_id res chain seq x y z
N MET A 1 1.85 -16.80 73.42
CA MET A 1 1.18 -17.56 72.34
C MET A 1 -0.04 -16.75 71.99
N PHE A 2 -0.23 -16.10 70.84
CA PHE A 2 0.05 -16.48 69.45
C PHE A 2 0.56 -15.27 68.65
N ARG A 3 1.47 -15.53 67.71
CA ARG A 3 1.97 -14.59 66.70
C ARG A 3 1.03 -14.67 65.50
N GLU A 4 0.50 -13.56 65.01
CA GLU A 4 -0.13 -13.52 63.68
C GLU A 4 0.49 -12.39 62.85
N LEU A 5 1.17 -12.80 61.77
CA LEU A 5 1.66 -11.96 60.69
C LEU A 5 0.49 -11.62 59.77
N LEU A 6 0.36 -10.35 59.34
CA LEU A 6 -0.32 -10.03 58.09
C LEU A 6 0.56 -9.08 57.27
N VAL A 7 1.22 -9.67 56.27
CA VAL A 7 2.02 -9.00 55.26
C VAL A 7 1.08 -8.49 54.17
N ALA A 8 1.00 -7.18 54.00
CA ALA A 8 0.29 -6.56 52.88
C ALA A 8 1.17 -6.62 51.62
N ALA A 9 0.84 -7.50 50.68
CA ALA A 9 1.51 -7.59 49.39
C ALA A 9 0.91 -6.56 48.41
N ALA A 10 1.72 -5.58 48.01
CA ALA A 10 1.39 -4.66 46.92
C ALA A 10 1.73 -5.31 45.57
N ILE A 11 0.73 -5.54 44.72
CA ILE A 11 0.92 -5.95 43.33
C ILE A 11 0.07 -5.01 42.45
N THR A 12 0.64 -3.87 42.08
CA THR A 12 0.14 -3.07 40.96
C THR A 12 0.86 -3.54 39.70
N GLY A 13 0.24 -4.47 38.97
CA GLY A 13 0.72 -4.92 37.67
C GLY A 13 0.44 -3.87 36.60
N ALA A 14 1.50 -3.24 36.07
CA ALA A 14 1.40 -2.42 34.87
C ALA A 14 1.21 -3.36 33.66
N THR A 15 -0.01 -3.43 33.13
CA THR A 15 -0.27 -4.08 31.85
C THR A 15 0.27 -3.19 30.74
N ILE A 16 1.51 -3.41 30.32
CA ILE A 16 2.02 -2.88 29.05
C ILE A 16 1.29 -3.66 27.96
N GLY A 17 0.20 -3.09 27.45
CA GLY A 17 -0.46 -3.59 26.26
C GLY A 17 0.50 -3.47 25.09
N ALA A 18 1.12 -4.59 24.70
CA ALA A 18 1.79 -4.67 23.42
C ALA A 18 0.71 -4.53 22.34
N ALA A 19 0.56 -3.32 21.80
CA ALA A 19 -0.18 -3.14 20.57
C ALA A 19 0.47 -4.05 19.51
N PRO A 20 -0.31 -4.76 18.69
CA PRO A 20 0.26 -5.56 17.61
C PRO A 20 1.03 -4.59 16.71
N VAL A 21 2.35 -4.72 16.71
CA VAL A 21 3.18 -4.09 15.69
C VAL A 21 2.82 -4.83 14.41
N ALA A 22 2.02 -4.20 13.55
CA ALA A 22 1.87 -4.67 12.18
C ALA A 22 3.27 -4.68 11.59
N GLY A 23 3.91 -5.85 11.58
CA GLY A 23 5.17 -6.05 10.87
C GLY A 23 4.88 -5.67 9.43
N ALA A 24 5.57 -4.64 8.93
CA ALA A 24 5.60 -4.40 7.51
C ALA A 24 6.03 -5.73 6.88
N ASP A 25 5.13 -6.36 6.15
CA ASP A 25 5.46 -7.49 5.30
C ASP A 25 6.54 -6.93 4.37
N ASN A 26 7.82 -7.21 4.66
CA ASN A 26 8.95 -6.57 3.99
C ASN A 26 9.06 -7.01 2.51
N GLY A 27 8.09 -7.80 2.06
CA GLY A 27 8.00 -8.36 0.72
C GLY A 27 9.23 -9.15 0.32
N HIS A 28 9.24 -9.59 -0.93
CA HIS A 28 10.39 -10.27 -1.52
C HIS A 28 11.37 -9.27 -2.14
N TYR A 29 10.92 -8.05 -2.44
CA TYR A 29 11.67 -7.01 -3.14
C TYR A 29 11.57 -5.67 -2.41
N GLU A 30 12.59 -4.84 -2.60
CA GLU A 30 12.57 -3.47 -2.10
C GLU A 30 11.36 -2.71 -2.67
N GLY A 31 10.70 -1.97 -1.78
CA GLY A 31 9.51 -1.18 -2.11
C GLY A 31 8.23 -2.00 -2.19
N ASP A 32 8.25 -3.30 -1.88
CA ASP A 32 7.02 -4.08 -1.73
C ASP A 32 6.10 -3.47 -0.68
N VAL A 33 4.80 -3.67 -0.91
CA VAL A 33 3.71 -3.11 -0.12
C VAL A 33 2.77 -4.22 0.30
N PRO A 34 1.99 -4.04 1.38
CA PRO A 34 0.94 -4.99 1.74
C PRO A 34 0.00 -5.23 0.56
N GLY A 35 -0.36 -6.50 0.32
CA GLY A 35 -1.26 -6.89 -0.76
C GLY A 35 -0.59 -7.10 -2.13
N MET A 36 0.76 -7.18 -2.21
CA MET A 36 1.45 -7.49 -3.46
C MET A 36 0.94 -8.79 -4.10
N ASN A 37 0.63 -8.73 -5.40
CA ASN A 37 0.40 -9.90 -6.23
C ASN A 37 1.72 -10.36 -6.88
N TYR A 38 2.25 -11.52 -6.49
CA TYR A 38 3.50 -12.07 -7.05
C TYR A 38 3.30 -12.93 -8.31
N ASP A 39 2.06 -13.09 -8.75
CA ASP A 39 1.68 -13.76 -10.00
C ASP A 39 1.34 -12.74 -11.11
N ALA A 40 1.68 -11.46 -10.90
CA ALA A 40 1.49 -10.44 -11.93
C ALA A 40 2.31 -10.77 -13.19
N SER A 41 1.78 -10.39 -14.34
CA SER A 41 2.43 -10.66 -15.61
C SER A 41 2.04 -9.58 -16.60
N LEU A 42 3.03 -8.84 -17.11
CA LEU A 42 2.83 -7.74 -18.03
C LEU A 42 1.83 -8.08 -19.15
N GLY A 43 0.75 -7.29 -19.23
CA GLY A 43 -0.31 -7.44 -20.23
C GLY A 43 -1.36 -8.52 -19.90
N ALA A 44 -1.18 -9.31 -18.85
CA ALA A 44 -2.20 -10.23 -18.36
C ALA A 44 -3.35 -9.47 -17.68
N PRO A 45 -4.57 -10.02 -17.70
CA PRO A 45 -5.72 -9.42 -17.04
C PRO A 45 -5.56 -9.38 -15.51
N CYS A 46 -6.13 -8.36 -14.88
CA CYS A 46 -6.12 -8.17 -13.43
C CYS A 46 -7.43 -7.53 -12.94
N SER A 47 -7.82 -7.78 -11.69
CA SER A 47 -9.11 -7.36 -11.13
C SER A 47 -9.04 -6.34 -9.98
N SER A 48 -7.85 -5.96 -9.54
CA SER A 48 -7.65 -5.09 -8.37
C SER A 48 -6.96 -3.79 -8.77
N TRP A 49 -7.69 -2.86 -9.37
CA TRP A 49 -7.16 -1.59 -9.90
C TRP A 49 -7.51 -0.35 -9.07
N GLU A 50 -8.29 -0.49 -7.98
CA GLU A 50 -8.68 0.61 -7.09
C GLU A 50 -7.86 0.66 -5.80
N ARG A 51 -7.55 -0.51 -5.23
CA ARG A 51 -6.76 -0.70 -4.00
C ARG A 51 -5.87 -1.92 -4.15
N PHE A 52 -4.74 -1.93 -3.43
CA PHE A 52 -3.74 -3.00 -3.46
C PHE A 52 -3.36 -3.37 -4.89
N ILE A 53 -3.04 -2.35 -5.69
CA ILE A 53 -2.95 -2.49 -7.15
C ILE A 53 -1.61 -3.02 -7.63
N PHE A 54 -0.63 -3.16 -6.74
CA PHE A 54 0.74 -3.44 -7.12
C PHE A 54 1.00 -4.95 -7.17
N GLY A 55 1.84 -5.34 -8.12
CA GLY A 55 2.27 -6.72 -8.32
C GLY A 55 3.74 -6.80 -8.72
N ARG A 56 4.26 -8.02 -8.75
CA ARG A 56 5.61 -8.33 -9.23
C ARG A 56 5.49 -9.26 -10.42
N GLY A 57 6.08 -8.82 -11.53
CA GLY A 57 6.19 -9.66 -12.73
C GLY A 57 7.16 -10.83 -12.52
N PRO A 58 7.27 -11.75 -13.50
CA PRO A 58 8.11 -12.95 -13.37
C PRO A 58 9.60 -12.68 -13.12
N SER A 59 10.10 -11.48 -13.43
CA SER A 59 11.48 -11.07 -13.15
C SER A 59 11.64 -10.19 -11.89
N GLY A 60 10.56 -10.01 -11.11
CA GLY A 60 10.53 -9.14 -9.93
C GLY A 60 10.30 -7.66 -10.27
N GLN A 61 10.03 -7.32 -11.53
CA GLN A 61 9.70 -5.94 -11.90
C GLN A 61 8.39 -5.52 -11.22
N ALA A 62 8.34 -4.29 -10.69
CA ALA A 62 7.10 -3.75 -10.13
C ALA A 62 6.10 -3.49 -11.26
N GLU A 63 4.89 -4.01 -11.10
CA GLU A 63 3.77 -3.82 -11.99
C GLU A 63 2.59 -3.21 -11.22
N ALA A 64 1.69 -2.55 -11.92
CA ALA A 64 0.46 -2.00 -11.39
C ALA A 64 -0.72 -2.47 -12.23
N CYS A 65 -1.80 -2.88 -11.58
CA CYS A 65 -3.05 -3.21 -12.23
C CYS A 65 -3.76 -1.91 -12.57
N HIS A 66 -3.85 -1.58 -13.87
CA HIS A 66 -4.56 -0.41 -14.34
C HIS A 66 -5.82 -0.81 -15.07
N PHE A 67 -6.93 -0.13 -14.75
CA PHE A 67 -8.14 -0.23 -15.56
C PHE A 67 -7.86 0.41 -16.93
N PRO A 68 -8.14 -0.28 -18.05
CA PRO A 68 -8.00 0.27 -19.38
C PRO A 68 -8.85 1.55 -19.53
N PRO A 69 -8.41 2.52 -20.35
CA PRO A 69 -9.15 3.76 -20.56
C PRO A 69 -10.61 3.50 -20.96
N PRO A 70 -11.57 4.37 -20.55
CA PRO A 70 -13.02 4.17 -20.73
C PRO A 70 -13.52 4.14 -22.20
N ASN A 71 -12.62 4.09 -23.19
CA ASN A 71 -12.92 4.08 -24.62
C ASN A 71 -12.27 2.90 -25.36
N GLN A 72 -11.87 1.82 -24.67
CA GLN A 72 -11.50 0.59 -25.36
C GLN A 72 -12.76 -0.11 -25.88
N PHE A 73 -12.73 -0.56 -27.14
CA PHE A 73 -13.79 -1.35 -27.75
C PHE A 73 -13.25 -2.72 -28.16
N PRO A 74 -13.84 -3.84 -27.69
CA PRO A 74 -15.01 -3.93 -26.80
C PRO A 74 -14.73 -3.35 -25.40
N PRO A 75 -15.78 -2.96 -24.63
CA PRO A 75 -15.61 -2.49 -23.26
C PRO A 75 -14.83 -3.53 -22.46
N ALA A 76 -13.70 -3.11 -21.90
CA ALA A 76 -12.93 -3.97 -21.03
C ALA A 76 -13.58 -3.96 -19.64
N ASP A 77 -13.91 -5.16 -19.17
CA ASP A 77 -14.40 -5.47 -17.83
C ASP A 77 -13.26 -5.88 -16.87
N THR A 78 -12.02 -5.84 -17.37
CA THR A 78 -10.80 -6.21 -16.65
C THR A 78 -9.74 -5.14 -16.78
N GLY A 79 -8.93 -4.98 -15.73
CA GLY A 79 -7.66 -4.28 -15.78
C GLY A 79 -6.59 -5.09 -16.49
N TYR A 80 -5.44 -4.47 -16.73
CA TYR A 80 -4.24 -5.15 -17.21
C TYR A 80 -3.03 -4.72 -16.39
N TRP A 81 -2.11 -5.67 -16.16
CA TRP A 81 -0.83 -5.38 -15.54
C TRP A 81 0.05 -4.55 -16.48
N VAL A 82 0.53 -3.43 -15.99
CA VAL A 82 1.50 -2.57 -16.67
C VAL A 82 2.73 -2.36 -15.80
N ILE A 83 3.87 -2.07 -16.41
CA ILE A 83 5.09 -1.72 -15.65
C ILE A 83 4.79 -0.47 -14.80
N SER A 84 5.07 -0.58 -13.50
CA SER A 84 4.94 0.54 -12.58
C SER A 84 6.15 1.47 -12.68
N TYR A 85 5.97 2.72 -12.27
CA TYR A 85 7.11 3.55 -11.87
C TYR A 85 7.83 2.91 -10.67
N PRO A 86 9.08 3.32 -10.35
CA PRO A 86 9.76 2.84 -9.15
C PRO A 86 8.84 2.98 -7.92
N LEU A 87 8.64 1.85 -7.23
CA LEU A 87 7.71 1.73 -6.11
C LEU A 87 8.44 2.03 -4.80
N TYR A 88 8.01 3.07 -4.10
CA TYR A 88 8.64 3.57 -2.86
C TYR A 88 7.94 3.05 -1.59
N GLY A 89 7.36 1.85 -1.67
CA GLY A 89 6.68 1.21 -0.55
C GLY A 89 5.43 1.96 -0.08
N VAL A 90 5.12 1.76 1.20
CA VAL A 90 4.02 2.46 1.86
C VAL A 90 4.49 3.86 2.27
N GLN A 91 3.71 4.89 1.93
CA GLN A 91 4.02 6.28 2.26
C GLN A 91 2.82 6.98 2.91
N GLN A 92 3.08 8.08 3.61
CA GLN A 92 2.04 8.90 4.22
C GLN A 92 1.59 10.00 3.26
N VAL A 93 0.29 10.28 3.23
CA VAL A 93 -0.27 11.37 2.43
C VAL A 93 0.37 12.70 2.85
N GLY A 94 0.81 13.49 1.88
CA GLY A 94 1.50 14.77 2.10
C GLY A 94 3.00 14.66 2.37
N ALA A 95 3.55 13.45 2.59
CA ALA A 95 4.99 13.30 2.79
C ALA A 95 5.77 13.64 1.51
N LYS A 96 7.02 14.10 1.68
CA LYS A 96 7.90 14.47 0.56
C LYS A 96 8.17 13.25 -0.32
N CYS A 97 7.97 13.42 -1.63
CA CYS A 97 8.19 12.40 -2.64
C CYS A 97 9.39 12.77 -3.55
N PRO A 98 10.00 11.80 -4.25
CA PRO A 98 11.21 12.02 -5.04
C PRO A 98 10.97 12.77 -6.36
N GLY A 99 9.75 12.71 -6.90
CA GLY A 99 9.37 13.38 -8.15
C GLY A 99 8.18 12.69 -8.85
N PRO A 100 7.67 13.24 -9.96
CA PRO A 100 6.43 12.81 -10.61
C PRO A 100 6.46 11.40 -11.23
N GLN A 101 7.64 10.80 -11.42
CA GLN A 101 7.83 9.44 -11.95
C GLN A 101 8.12 8.45 -10.82
N ALA A 102 7.22 8.41 -9.84
CA ALA A 102 7.34 7.59 -8.66
C ALA A 102 5.95 7.07 -8.25
N ALA A 103 5.92 5.83 -7.76
CA ALA A 103 4.72 5.20 -7.25
C ALA A 103 4.88 4.87 -5.76
N ALA A 104 3.78 4.88 -5.02
CA ALA A 104 3.71 4.41 -3.64
C ALA A 104 2.31 3.89 -3.32
N GLN A 105 2.15 3.28 -2.15
CA GLN A 105 0.84 2.87 -1.62
C GLN A 105 0.55 3.61 -0.30
N SER A 106 -0.68 4.05 -0.09
CA SER A 106 -1.10 4.56 1.22
C SER A 106 -1.20 3.42 2.24
N PRO A 107 -1.26 3.69 3.55
CA PRO A 107 -1.42 2.65 4.56
C PRO A 107 -2.71 1.83 4.39
N ASP A 108 -3.75 2.41 3.80
CA ASP A 108 -5.04 1.77 3.51
C ASP A 108 -5.14 1.17 2.09
N GLY A 109 -4.03 1.09 1.35
CA GLY A 109 -3.95 0.34 0.10
C GLY A 109 -4.22 1.13 -1.17
N LEU A 110 -4.40 2.45 -1.10
CA LEU A 110 -4.63 3.27 -2.29
C LEU A 110 -3.32 3.51 -3.05
N PRO A 111 -3.32 3.51 -4.40
CA PRO A 111 -2.18 3.97 -5.16
C PRO A 111 -1.93 5.45 -4.90
N MET A 112 -0.67 5.85 -4.87
CA MET A 112 -0.27 7.25 -4.69
C MET A 112 0.69 7.73 -5.75
N LEU A 113 0.52 9.00 -6.08
CA LEU A 113 1.31 9.76 -7.03
C LEU A 113 2.02 10.92 -6.31
N CYS A 114 3.14 11.35 -6.86
CA CYS A 114 3.88 12.51 -6.34
C CYS A 114 3.41 13.80 -7.02
N LEU A 115 2.67 14.64 -6.29
CA LEU A 115 2.11 15.91 -6.80
C LEU A 115 2.95 17.12 -6.36
N GLY A 116 4.23 17.11 -6.70
CA GLY A 116 5.14 18.23 -6.45
C GLY A 116 5.15 18.67 -4.98
N ALA A 117 4.77 19.93 -4.73
CA ALA A 117 4.74 20.49 -3.36
C ALA A 117 3.70 19.83 -2.44
N GLN A 118 2.67 19.18 -2.99
CA GLN A 118 1.66 18.46 -2.21
C GLN A 118 2.18 17.09 -1.71
N GLY A 119 3.36 16.64 -2.15
CA GLY A 119 3.92 15.36 -1.74
C GLY A 119 3.14 14.17 -2.32
N TRP A 120 3.16 13.05 -1.60
CA TRP A 120 2.38 11.86 -1.94
C TRP A 120 0.87 12.12 -1.79
N GLN A 121 0.10 11.84 -2.83
CA GLN A 121 -1.35 11.99 -2.83
C GLN A 121 -2.00 10.72 -3.39
N PRO A 122 -3.05 10.18 -2.74
CA PRO A 122 -3.75 9.01 -3.23
C PRO A 122 -4.57 9.35 -4.46
N GLY A 123 -4.56 8.48 -5.45
CA GLY A 123 -5.26 8.66 -6.70
C GLY A 123 -4.48 8.15 -7.90
N TRP A 124 -4.98 8.46 -9.09
CA TRP A 124 -4.39 8.03 -10.36
C TRP A 124 -4.43 9.16 -11.40
N PHE A 125 -3.58 9.05 -12.42
CA PHE A 125 -3.66 9.94 -13.57
C PHE A 125 -4.57 9.32 -14.62
N THR A 126 -5.47 10.12 -15.18
CA THR A 126 -6.21 9.82 -16.40
C THR A 126 -5.80 10.79 -17.50
N GLY A 127 -6.34 10.62 -18.71
CA GLY A 127 -6.17 11.60 -19.79
C GLY A 127 -6.66 13.02 -19.44
N ALA A 128 -7.48 13.18 -18.39
CA ALA A 128 -7.98 14.47 -17.92
C ALA A 128 -7.18 15.05 -16.73
N GLY A 129 -6.13 14.38 -16.27
CA GLY A 129 -5.28 14.84 -15.16
C GLY A 129 -5.35 13.92 -13.94
N PHE A 130 -5.05 14.46 -12.76
CA PHE A 130 -5.10 13.73 -11.49
C PHE A 130 -6.54 13.54 -11.02
N PHE A 131 -6.89 12.31 -10.64
CA PHE A 131 -8.18 11.94 -10.05
C PHE A 131 -7.94 11.39 -8.65
N PRO A 132 -8.47 12.04 -7.60
CA PRO A 132 -8.45 11.48 -6.26
C PRO A 132 -9.37 10.25 -6.18
N PRO A 133 -9.13 9.33 -5.23
CA PRO A 133 -10.02 8.19 -4.99
C PRO A 133 -11.40 8.68 -4.56
N GLU A 134 -12.44 7.89 -4.88
CA GLU A 134 -13.78 8.15 -4.37
C GLU A 134 -13.83 7.97 -2.84
N PRO A 135 -14.63 8.77 -2.11
CA PRO A 135 -14.74 8.70 -0.65
C PRO A 135 -15.28 7.37 -0.10
#